data_AF-A0A933FS44-F1
#
_entry.id   AF-A0A933FS44-F1
#
_cell.length_a   1.000
_cell.length_b   1.000
_cell.length_c   1.000
_cell.angle_alpha   90.00
_cell.angle_beta   90.00
_cell.angle_gamma   90.00
#
_symmetry.space_group_name_H-M   'P 1'
#
loop_
_entity.id
_entity.type
_entity.pdbx_description
1 polymer ?
#
loop_
_entity_poly.entity_id
_entity_poly.type
_entity_poly.pdbx_seq_one_letter_code
_entity_poly.pdbx_strand_id
1 'polypeptide(L)'
;MGKILLIEPQNILRHAITLFLFPEHQVRAQEQVSVSEIGSFQDCDLLIVDAAALRENNQLSPDLARALQSCRIPTVWLDEDDSVEVPGDDRLVKLKRPLERQAFQAAISKLLSPERASGEPARSDGVEPGSTALSKVTAGRAGQTGDGAPQPIELVDVVEQEATSKDERKVAKPK
;
A
#
# COMPACT_ATOMS: atom_id res chain seq x y z
N MET A 1 0.47 -1.60 16.67
CA MET A 1 -0.03 -2.50 15.61
C MET A 1 -1.34 -1.91 15.12
N GLY A 2 -1.35 -1.40 13.88
CA GLY A 2 -2.52 -0.74 13.29
C GLY A 2 -3.24 -1.65 12.30
N LYS A 3 -4.54 -1.44 12.13
CA LYS A 3 -5.38 -2.09 11.11
C LYS A 3 -5.42 -1.23 9.86
N ILE A 4 -4.94 -1.78 8.75
CA ILE A 4 -4.85 -1.08 7.47
C ILE A 4 -5.80 -1.74 6.50
N LEU A 5 -6.68 -0.95 5.87
CA LEU A 5 -7.46 -1.38 4.72
C LEU A 5 -6.74 -0.95 3.44
N LEU A 6 -6.44 -1.90 2.57
CA LEU A 6 -5.82 -1.67 1.27
C LEU A 6 -6.84 -1.96 0.17
N ILE A 7 -7.13 -0.98 -0.67
CA ILE A 7 -7.96 -1.12 -1.87
C ILE A 7 -7.03 -0.99 -3.08
N GLU A 8 -6.69 -2.14 -3.65
CA GLU A 8 -5.74 -2.26 -4.75
C GLU A 8 -6.23 -3.32 -5.74
N PRO A 9 -6.68 -2.90 -6.95
CA PRO A 9 -7.10 -3.83 -8.00
C PRO A 9 -5.96 -4.73 -8.50
N GLN A 10 -4.71 -4.23 -8.53
CA GLN A 10 -3.60 -4.99 -9.08
C GLN A 10 -3.09 -6.04 -8.07
N ASN A 11 -3.27 -7.32 -8.39
CA ASN A 11 -2.93 -8.43 -7.49
C ASN A 11 -1.47 -8.38 -6.98
N ILE A 12 -0.51 -8.11 -7.87
CA ILE A 12 0.92 -8.07 -7.54
C ILE A 12 1.21 -6.93 -6.55
N LEU A 13 0.72 -5.73 -6.84
CA LEU A 13 0.94 -4.56 -5.97
C LEU A 13 0.25 -4.76 -4.62
N ARG A 14 -0.96 -5.33 -4.61
CA ARG A 14 -1.71 -5.68 -3.41
C ARG A 14 -0.91 -6.62 -2.50
N HIS A 15 -0.33 -7.66 -3.08
CA HIS A 15 0.52 -8.60 -2.33
C HIS A 15 1.83 -7.94 -1.87
N ALA A 16 2.48 -7.14 -2.72
CA ALA A 16 3.70 -6.44 -2.34
C ALA A 16 3.50 -5.50 -1.15
N ILE A 17 2.43 -4.69 -1.17
CA ILE A 17 2.09 -3.78 -0.06
C ILE A 17 1.72 -4.57 1.20
N THR A 18 0.96 -5.65 1.07
CA THR A 18 0.59 -6.51 2.21
C THR A 18 1.83 -7.08 2.90
N LEU A 19 2.79 -7.59 2.10
CA LEU A 19 4.06 -8.11 2.61
C LEU A 19 4.94 -7.01 3.20
N PHE A 20 4.95 -5.82 2.61
CA PHE A 20 5.71 -4.68 3.09
C PHE A 20 5.26 -4.21 4.48
N LEU A 21 3.95 -4.26 4.75
CA LEU A 21 3.33 -3.82 6.00
C LEU A 21 3.35 -4.90 7.10
N PHE A 22 3.57 -6.15 6.73
CA PHE A 22 3.68 -7.26 7.66
C PHE A 22 5.12 -7.39 8.20
N PRO A 23 5.35 -7.69 9.49
CA PRO A 23 4.39 -8.05 10.53
C PRO A 23 3.87 -6.86 11.37
N GLU A 24 4.26 -5.64 11.05
CA GLU A 24 4.02 -4.45 11.89
C GLU A 24 2.52 -4.06 11.96
N HIS A 25 1.78 -4.36 10.89
CA HIS A 25 0.38 -3.99 10.74
C HIS A 25 -0.49 -5.16 10.27
N GLN A 26 -1.76 -5.14 10.68
CA GLN A 26 -2.76 -6.07 10.16
C GLN A 26 -3.41 -5.47 8.92
N VAL A 27 -3.12 -6.04 7.75
CA VAL A 27 -3.64 -5.55 6.46
C VAL A 27 -4.86 -6.37 6.04
N ARG A 28 -5.96 -5.70 5.75
CA ARG A 28 -7.10 -6.25 5.01
C ARG A 28 -7.01 -5.72 3.59
N ALA A 29 -6.82 -6.61 2.62
CA ALA A 29 -6.68 -6.22 1.23
C ALA A 29 -7.96 -6.54 0.45
N GLN A 30 -8.43 -5.59 -0.35
CA GLN A 30 -9.61 -5.68 -1.20
C GLN A 30 -9.24 -5.26 -2.63
N GLU A 31 -9.90 -5.87 -3.61
CA GLU A 31 -9.73 -5.53 -5.03
C GLU A 31 -10.55 -4.30 -5.41
N GLN A 32 -11.77 -4.22 -4.88
CA GLN A 32 -12.78 -3.24 -5.21
C GLN A 32 -13.51 -2.83 -3.94
N VAL A 33 -14.18 -1.68 -4.00
CA VAL A 33 -15.00 -1.15 -2.91
C VAL A 33 -16.30 -0.61 -3.50
N SER A 34 -17.40 -0.89 -2.80
CA SER A 34 -18.70 -0.28 -3.06
C SER A 34 -19.01 0.81 -2.04
N VAL A 35 -19.82 1.80 -2.41
CA VAL A 35 -20.25 2.89 -1.50
C VAL A 35 -20.87 2.35 -0.21
N SER A 36 -21.61 1.25 -0.29
CA SER A 36 -22.24 0.58 0.85
C SER A 36 -21.24 0.01 1.87
N GLU A 37 -20.01 -0.31 1.44
CA GLU A 37 -19.00 -0.95 2.27
C GLU A 37 -18.18 0.06 3.07
N ILE A 38 -18.23 1.34 2.70
CA ILE A 38 -17.51 2.43 3.35
C ILE A 38 -17.88 2.58 4.83
N GLY A 39 -19.13 2.27 5.18
CA GLY A 39 -19.59 2.25 6.58
C GLY A 39 -18.81 1.27 7.46
N SER A 40 -18.25 0.21 6.86
CA SER A 40 -17.45 -0.82 7.51
C SER A 40 -15.97 -0.45 7.63
N PHE A 41 -15.56 0.77 7.25
CA PHE A 41 -14.15 1.18 7.35
C PHE A 41 -13.80 1.71 8.73
N GLN A 42 -14.81 1.98 9.57
CA GLN A 42 -14.66 2.59 10.89
C GLN A 42 -13.79 1.79 11.86
N ASP A 43 -13.59 0.49 11.64
CA ASP A 43 -12.71 -0.34 12.45
C ASP A 43 -11.24 -0.36 11.98
N CYS A 44 -10.89 0.41 10.94
CA CYS A 44 -9.54 0.54 10.41
C CYS A 44 -8.88 1.85 10.88
N ASP A 45 -7.58 1.78 11.15
CA ASP A 45 -6.77 2.94 11.58
C ASP A 45 -6.23 3.74 10.39
N LEU A 46 -6.06 3.08 9.24
CA LEU A 46 -5.55 3.66 7.99
C LEU A 46 -6.23 3.02 6.78
N LEU A 47 -6.52 3.84 5.79
CA LEU A 47 -7.00 3.42 4.48
C LEU A 47 -5.92 3.69 3.44
N ILE A 48 -5.67 2.77 2.52
CA ILE A 48 -4.78 2.94 1.37
C ILE A 48 -5.61 2.66 0.13
N VAL A 49 -5.74 3.65 -0.75
CA VAL A 49 -6.55 3.57 -1.96
C VAL A 49 -5.68 3.82 -3.16
N ASP A 50 -5.64 2.85 -4.08
CA ASP A 50 -5.06 3.08 -5.39
C ASP A 50 -6.09 3.63 -6.36
N ALA A 51 -6.17 4.96 -6.39
CA ALA A 51 -7.13 5.68 -7.22
C ALA A 51 -6.78 5.62 -8.71
N ALA A 52 -5.49 5.55 -9.06
CA ALA A 52 -5.05 5.39 -10.44
C ALA A 52 -5.54 4.03 -10.98
N ALA A 53 -5.21 2.92 -10.31
CA ALA A 53 -5.66 1.59 -10.73
C ALA A 53 -7.18 1.45 -10.72
N LEU A 54 -7.88 2.00 -9.72
CA LEU A 54 -9.35 1.94 -9.69
C LEU A 54 -9.96 2.75 -10.85
N ARG A 55 -9.35 3.87 -11.26
CA ARG A 55 -9.78 4.66 -12.42
C ARG A 55 -9.53 3.90 -13.72
N GLU A 56 -8.34 3.30 -13.87
CA GLU A 56 -7.97 2.48 -15.04
C GLU A 56 -8.94 1.30 -15.22
N ASN A 57 -9.40 0.69 -14.13
CA ASN A 57 -10.34 -0.43 -14.14
C ASN A 57 -11.83 -0.02 -14.17
N ASN A 58 -12.15 1.28 -14.29
CA ASN A 58 -13.53 1.81 -14.22
C ASN A 58 -14.26 1.48 -12.91
N GLN A 59 -13.52 1.25 -11.83
CA GLN A 59 -14.03 0.95 -10.49
C GLN A 59 -14.13 2.20 -9.61
N LEU A 60 -13.41 3.28 -9.93
CA LEU A 60 -13.51 4.56 -9.22
C LEU A 60 -14.60 5.45 -9.83
N SER A 61 -15.84 5.31 -9.36
CA SER A 61 -16.89 6.27 -9.70
C SER A 61 -16.68 7.61 -8.95
N PRO A 62 -17.13 8.75 -9.49
CA PRO A 62 -16.99 10.04 -8.82
C PRO A 62 -17.73 10.08 -7.46
N ASP A 63 -18.85 9.37 -7.35
CA ASP A 63 -19.59 9.22 -6.09
C ASP A 63 -18.79 8.42 -5.06
N LEU A 64 -18.13 7.34 -5.50
CA LEU A 64 -17.25 6.54 -4.64
C LEU A 64 -16.04 7.35 -4.19
N ALA A 65 -15.38 8.08 -5.09
CA ALA A 65 -14.24 8.94 -4.75
C ALA A 65 -14.63 9.99 -3.70
N ARG A 66 -15.78 10.64 -3.89
CA ARG A 66 -16.31 11.61 -2.90
C ARG A 66 -16.61 10.94 -1.57
N ALA A 67 -17.21 9.74 -1.59
CA ALA A 67 -17.52 9.00 -0.38
C ALA A 67 -16.24 8.59 0.39
N LEU A 68 -15.21 8.09 -0.30
CA LEU A 68 -13.91 7.77 0.28
C LEU A 68 -13.21 9.01 0.87
N GLN A 69 -13.27 10.15 0.17
CA GLN A 69 -12.71 11.42 0.66
C GLN A 69 -13.48 11.97 1.88
N SER A 70 -14.78 11.72 1.98
CA SER A 70 -15.57 12.12 3.15
C SER A 70 -15.37 11.23 4.38
N CYS A 71 -14.58 10.15 4.27
CA CYS A 71 -14.26 9.29 5.39
C CYS A 71 -13.36 10.04 6.39
N ARG A 72 -13.62 9.85 7.69
CA ARG A 72 -12.81 10.46 8.76
C ARG A 72 -11.48 9.75 9.02
N ILE A 73 -11.23 8.65 8.30
CA ILE A 73 -10.11 7.75 8.51
C ILE A 73 -8.88 8.31 7.78
N PRO A 74 -7.71 8.32 8.42
CA PRO A 74 -6.45 8.63 7.74
C PRO A 74 -6.31 7.81 6.47
N THR A 75 -6.02 8.45 5.34
CA THR A 75 -6.04 7.82 4.03
C THR A 75 -4.76 8.13 3.25
N VAL A 76 -4.16 7.12 2.64
CA VAL A 76 -3.10 7.24 1.63
C VAL A 76 -3.75 7.09 0.26
N TRP A 77 -3.61 8.11 -0.58
CA TRP A 77 -4.21 8.16 -1.91
C TRP A 77 -3.12 8.01 -2.98
N LEU A 78 -3.09 6.87 -3.67
CA LEU A 78 -2.14 6.63 -4.75
C LEU A 78 -2.77 7.10 -6.06
N ASP A 79 -2.21 8.16 -6.65
CA ASP A 79 -2.74 8.74 -7.89
C ASP A 79 -1.61 9.37 -8.71
N GLU A 80 -1.75 9.37 -10.02
CA GLU A 80 -0.79 9.92 -10.97
C GLU A 80 -1.09 11.39 -11.27
N ASP A 81 -2.36 11.78 -11.20
CA ASP A 81 -2.84 13.12 -11.52
C ASP A 81 -2.83 14.02 -10.28
N ASP A 82 -2.17 15.17 -10.34
CA ASP A 82 -2.34 16.24 -9.33
C ASP A 82 -3.73 16.88 -9.36
N SER A 83 -4.51 16.64 -10.42
CA SER A 83 -5.82 17.24 -10.70
C SER A 83 -6.87 17.02 -9.61
N VAL A 84 -6.72 15.96 -8.80
CA VAL A 84 -7.50 15.81 -7.57
C VAL A 84 -6.86 16.71 -6.50
N GLU A 85 -7.27 17.97 -6.47
CA GLU A 85 -7.07 18.86 -5.33
C GLU A 85 -7.85 18.26 -4.16
N VAL A 86 -7.13 17.66 -3.22
CA VAL A 86 -7.73 17.26 -1.95
C VAL A 86 -7.50 18.41 -0.97
N PRO A 87 -8.56 19.11 -0.54
CA PRO A 87 -8.41 20.27 0.31
C PRO A 87 -7.94 19.85 1.70
N GLY A 88 -6.69 20.19 2.04
CA GLY A 88 -6.24 20.55 3.39
C GLY A 88 -6.40 19.54 4.53
N ASP A 89 -6.82 18.31 4.26
CA ASP A 89 -6.99 17.30 5.28
C ASP A 89 -5.63 16.74 5.67
N ASP A 90 -5.16 17.06 6.89
CA ASP A 90 -3.92 16.50 7.47
C ASP A 90 -3.97 14.95 7.57
N ARG A 91 -5.16 14.39 7.38
CA ARG A 91 -5.47 12.96 7.37
C ARG A 91 -5.30 12.30 6.01
N LEU A 92 -5.12 13.06 4.93
CA LEU A 92 -4.89 12.49 3.60
C LEU A 92 -3.45 12.76 3.16
N VAL A 93 -2.75 11.69 2.76
CA VAL A 93 -1.45 11.82 2.07
C VAL A 93 -1.59 11.27 0.66
N LYS A 94 -1.30 12.12 -0.33
CA LYS A 94 -1.26 11.71 -1.72
C LYS A 94 0.15 11.25 -2.08
N LEU A 95 0.26 10.09 -2.71
CA LEU A 95 1.52 9.56 -3.22
C LEU A 95 1.40 9.35 -4.71
N LYS A 96 2.43 9.79 -5.43
CA LYS A 96 2.54 9.61 -6.87
C LYS A 96 3.16 8.28 -7.20
N ARG A 97 2.78 7.72 -8.35
CA ARG A 97 3.51 6.62 -8.98
C ARG A 97 4.71 7.17 -9.76
N PRO A 98 5.85 6.44 -9.82
CA PRO A 98 6.12 5.15 -9.20
C PRO A 98 6.24 5.25 -7.67
N LEU A 99 5.74 4.24 -6.96
CA LEU A 99 5.69 4.24 -5.49
C LEU A 99 7.09 4.04 -4.89
N GLU A 100 7.65 5.10 -4.31
CA GLU A 100 8.93 5.02 -3.61
C GLU A 100 8.75 4.45 -2.20
N ARG A 101 9.59 3.46 -1.85
CA ARG A 101 9.53 2.77 -0.55
C ARG A 101 9.61 3.74 0.63
N GLN A 102 10.54 4.69 0.60
CA GLN A 102 10.73 5.64 1.71
C GLN A 102 9.55 6.61 1.84
N ALA A 103 9.03 7.11 0.71
CA ALA A 103 7.87 8.00 0.71
C ALA A 103 6.61 7.28 1.23
N PHE A 104 6.41 6.03 0.82
CA PHE A 104 5.31 5.21 1.30
C PHE A 104 5.39 4.94 2.81
N GLN A 105 6.57 4.54 3.29
CA GLN A 105 6.80 4.32 4.72
C GLN A 105 6.58 5.60 5.53
N ALA A 106 7.11 6.73 5.07
CA ALA A 106 6.93 8.02 5.73
C ALA A 106 5.46 8.43 5.81
N ALA A 107 4.68 8.20 4.75
CA ALA A 107 3.24 8.48 4.72
C ALA A 107 2.49 7.63 5.76
N ILE A 108 2.77 6.33 5.83
CA ILE A 108 2.16 5.41 6.79
C ILE A 108 2.52 5.82 8.22
N SER A 109 3.80 6.07 8.49
CA SER A 109 4.26 6.50 9.81
C SER A 109 3.65 7.84 10.23
N LYS A 110 3.52 8.80 9.31
CA LYS A 110 2.88 10.09 9.58
C LYS A 110 1.41 9.90 9.98
N LEU A 111 0.66 9.07 9.27
CA LEU A 111 -0.78 8.91 9.48
C LEU A 111 -1.13 7.99 10.66
N LEU A 112 -0.26 7.03 11.00
CA LEU A 112 -0.46 6.12 12.13
C LEU A 112 0.17 6.62 13.44
N SER A 113 1.05 7.62 13.40
CA SER A 113 1.60 8.23 14.62
C SER A 113 0.61 9.28 15.13
N PRO A 114 0.02 9.11 16.33
CA PRO A 114 -0.91 10.07 16.90
C PRO A 114 -0.15 11.24 17.55
N GLU A 115 0.86 11.80 16.89
CA GLU A 115 1.41 13.08 17.32
C GLU A 115 0.54 14.18 16.71
N ARG A 116 -0.42 14.60 17.53
CA ARG A 116 -1.25 15.79 17.41
C ARG A 116 -0.69 16.79 16.41
N ALA A 117 -1.48 17.12 15.40
CA ALA A 117 -1.47 18.42 14.77
C ALA A 117 -1.73 19.50 15.86
N SER A 118 -0.69 19.83 16.62
CA SER A 118 -0.56 21.06 17.39
C SER A 118 0.62 21.76 16.76
N GLY A 119 0.29 22.85 16.06
CA GLY A 119 1.09 23.35 14.97
C GLY A 119 2.48 23.84 15.35
N GLU A 120 3.35 23.80 14.36
CA GLU A 120 4.21 24.93 14.07
C GLU A 120 4.64 24.86 12.60
N PRO A 121 4.30 25.85 11.75
CA PRO A 121 5.06 26.07 10.54
C PRO A 121 6.36 26.72 10.97
N ALA A 122 7.44 25.92 11.03
CA ALA A 122 8.79 26.46 11.09
C ALA A 122 9.05 27.22 9.78
N ARG A 123 8.72 28.51 9.80
CA ARG A 123 9.18 29.51 8.85
C ARG A 123 10.70 29.43 8.83
N SER A 124 11.26 28.83 7.80
CA SER A 124 12.65 29.07 7.42
C SER A 124 12.62 30.24 6.43
N ASP A 125 12.44 31.43 6.99
CA ASP A 125 12.77 32.68 6.32
C ASP A 125 14.30 32.73 6.16
N GLY A 126 14.75 33.05 4.95
CA GLY A 126 16.09 32.80 4.50
C GLY A 126 17.16 33.64 5.16
N VAL A 127 18.38 33.11 5.16
CA VAL A 127 19.62 33.89 5.09
C VAL A 127 20.65 33.02 4.36
N GLU A 128 20.83 33.27 3.06
CA GLU A 128 22.17 33.21 2.45
C GLU A 128 23.02 34.33 3.11
N PRO A 129 24.30 34.11 3.42
CA PRO A 129 25.31 34.34 2.39
C PRO A 129 26.54 33.42 2.43
N GLY A 130 27.02 33.07 1.24
CA GLY A 130 28.40 33.26 0.79
C GLY A 130 29.55 32.69 1.64
N SER A 131 30.34 31.81 1.02
CA SER A 131 31.76 32.06 0.69
C SER A 131 32.56 30.75 0.56
N THR A 132 33.01 30.49 -0.66
CA THR A 132 34.36 30.06 -1.04
C THR A 132 34.98 28.83 -0.34
N ALA A 133 35.21 27.75 -1.10
CA ALA A 133 36.57 27.34 -1.49
C ALA A 133 36.56 26.00 -2.24
N LEU A 134 37.17 26.02 -3.43
CA LEU A 134 37.70 24.83 -4.08
C LEU A 134 38.72 24.14 -3.16
N SER A 135 38.68 22.81 -3.09
CA SER A 135 39.88 22.00 -3.07
C SER A 135 39.62 20.60 -3.63
N LYS A 136 40.66 20.14 -4.32
CA LYS A 136 40.74 19.08 -5.32
C LYS A 136 41.52 17.91 -4.70
N VAL A 137 41.38 16.71 -5.30
CA VAL A 137 42.30 15.55 -5.21
C VAL A 137 42.09 14.71 -3.92
N THR A 138 42.01 13.37 -3.90
CA THR A 138 42.63 12.30 -4.71
C THR A 138 41.86 10.99 -4.61
N ALA A 139 42.12 10.13 -5.58
CA ALA A 139 41.67 8.74 -5.72
C ALA A 139 42.25 7.74 -4.71
N GLY A 140 41.58 6.58 -4.65
CA GLY A 140 42.08 5.28 -4.16
C GLY A 140 41.15 4.68 -3.10
N ARG A 141 40.75 3.41 -3.11
CA ARG A 141 41.06 2.24 -3.92
C ARG A 141 40.07 1.14 -3.49
N ALA A 142 39.62 0.38 -4.48
CA ALA A 142 39.13 -1.00 -4.47
C ALA A 142 38.87 -1.75 -3.14
N GLY A 143 37.77 -2.51 -3.12
CA GLY A 143 37.81 -3.85 -2.56
C GLY A 143 36.47 -4.46 -2.18
N GLN A 144 36.14 -5.56 -2.87
CA GLN A 144 35.43 -6.76 -2.39
C GLN A 144 33.89 -6.79 -2.47
N THR A 145 33.46 -7.19 -3.66
CA THR A 145 32.78 -8.47 -3.95
C THR A 145 32.46 -9.40 -2.78
N GLY A 146 31.20 -9.80 -2.71
CA GLY A 146 30.66 -11.02 -2.11
C GLY A 146 29.19 -11.05 -2.50
N ASP A 147 28.82 -11.47 -3.73
CA ASP A 147 28.74 -12.86 -4.17
C ASP A 147 28.17 -13.80 -3.09
N GLY A 148 26.94 -13.52 -2.68
CA GLY A 148 26.05 -14.50 -2.09
C GLY A 148 25.09 -14.98 -3.18
N ALA A 149 25.46 -16.02 -3.90
CA ALA A 149 24.59 -16.65 -4.89
C ALA A 149 23.28 -17.11 -4.21
N PRO A 150 22.09 -16.78 -4.77
CA PRO A 150 20.84 -17.33 -4.26
C PRO A 150 20.80 -18.84 -4.60
N GLN A 151 20.69 -19.68 -3.58
CA GLN A 151 20.47 -21.11 -3.77
C GLN A 151 19.08 -21.33 -4.41
N PRO A 152 18.97 -22.22 -5.42
CA PRO A 152 17.69 -22.48 -6.08
C PRO A 152 16.71 -23.18 -5.12
N ILE A 153 15.47 -22.72 -5.10
CA ILE A 153 14.36 -23.35 -4.38
C ILE A 153 13.92 -24.59 -5.18
N GLU A 154 13.96 -25.76 -4.56
CA GLU A 154 13.52 -27.03 -5.15
C GLU A 154 11.98 -27.10 -5.12
N LEU A 155 11.35 -26.97 -6.30
CA LEU A 155 9.91 -27.12 -6.48
C LEU A 155 9.57 -28.62 -6.43
N VAL A 156 8.95 -29.06 -5.34
CA VAL A 156 8.37 -30.40 -5.24
C VAL A 156 7.08 -30.47 -6.06
N ASP A 157 7.01 -31.44 -6.96
CA ASP A 157 5.83 -31.74 -7.77
C ASP A 157 4.76 -32.40 -6.88
N VAL A 158 3.65 -31.69 -6.65
CA VAL A 158 2.53 -32.23 -5.89
C VAL A 158 1.73 -33.12 -6.82
N VAL A 159 1.98 -34.43 -6.76
CA VAL A 159 1.17 -35.44 -7.44
C VAL A 159 -0.24 -35.42 -6.84
N GLU A 160 -1.22 -34.96 -7.61
CA GLU A 160 -2.64 -35.19 -7.35
C GLU A 160 -2.91 -36.69 -7.38
N GLN A 161 -3.17 -37.29 -6.22
CA GLN A 161 -3.73 -38.64 -6.15
C GLN A 161 -5.24 -38.54 -5.95
N GLU A 162 -5.97 -38.63 -7.07
CA GLU A 162 -7.41 -38.73 -7.13
C GLU A 162 -7.93 -39.85 -6.20
N ALA A 163 -8.80 -39.48 -5.27
CA ALA A 163 -9.54 -40.40 -4.44
C ALA A 163 -10.62 -41.10 -5.28
N THR A 164 -10.31 -42.30 -5.78
CA THR A 164 -11.35 -43.22 -6.25
C THR A 164 -12.06 -43.82 -5.04
N SER A 165 -13.30 -43.39 -4.79
CA SER A 165 -14.22 -44.11 -3.93
C SER A 165 -15.55 -44.24 -4.65
N LYS A 166 -15.59 -45.30 -5.47
CA LYS A 166 -16.78 -45.87 -6.08
C LYS A 166 -17.50 -46.68 -5.00
N ASP A 167 -18.51 -46.09 -4.35
CA ASP A 167 -19.46 -46.85 -3.54
C ASP A 167 -20.79 -46.96 -4.29
N GLU A 168 -21.04 -48.15 -4.82
CA GLU A 168 -22.25 -48.53 -5.54
C GLU A 168 -23.43 -48.64 -4.56
N ARG A 169 -24.26 -47.58 -4.46
CA ARG A 169 -25.62 -47.75 -3.94
C ARG A 169 -26.54 -48.28 -5.03
N LYS A 170 -26.76 -49.59 -5.01
CA LYS A 170 -27.85 -50.26 -5.73
C LYS A 170 -28.97 -50.67 -4.77
N VAL A 171 -30.21 -50.44 -5.24
CA VAL A 171 -31.49 -51.07 -4.87
C VAL A 171 -32.16 -50.54 -3.59
N ALA A 172 -33.45 -50.19 -3.53
CA ALA A 172 -34.53 -49.99 -4.52
C ALA A 172 -35.69 -49.23 -3.83
N LYS A 173 -36.48 -48.47 -4.60
CA LYS A 173 -37.83 -47.96 -4.23
C LYS A 173 -38.89 -49.05 -4.58
N PRO A 174 -40.21 -48.80 -4.45
CA PRO A 174 -41.02 -48.44 -3.27
C PRO A 174 -42.27 -49.36 -3.12
N LYS A 175 -42.92 -49.37 -1.95
CA LYS A 175 -44.38 -49.28 -1.77
C LYS A 175 -44.74 -49.27 -0.29
#